data_AF-A0A0R2BKI7-F1
#
_entry.id   AF-A0A0R2BKI7-F1
#
_cell.length_a   1.000
_cell.length_b   1.000
_cell.length_c   1.000
_cell.angle_alpha   90.00
_cell.angle_beta   90.00
_cell.angle_gamma   90.00
#
_symmetry.space_group_name_H-M   'P 1'
#
loop_
_entity.id
_entity.type
_entity.pdbx_description
1 polymer ?
#
loop_
_entity_poly.entity_id
_entity_poly.type
_entity_poly.pdbx_seq_one_letter_code
_entity_poly.pdbx_strand_id
1 'polypeptide(L)'
;MDHLLKQQVATSKLVEFGALRHVANDIGHRDNDHQENQLIVQGQGKILLALMTEDNVAQKQLADKVNLTAQSTAEFVRKLEKRRLVTRKKSTADKRVTIVSLTALGRQEANQSLQEIPSFLQVLSDEELDQLAGLLSKINDGLYAEIGDADPTWFNKFHQLLTSHYLRQFHAGEQD
;
A
#
# COMPACT_ATOMS: atom_id res chain seq x y z
N MET A 1 7.01 -27.48 22.92
CA MET A 1 6.07 -26.77 23.81
C MET A 1 6.27 -25.25 23.75
N ASP A 2 7.50 -24.75 23.88
CA ASP A 2 7.83 -23.32 23.85
C ASP A 2 7.44 -22.59 22.55
N HIS A 3 7.64 -23.20 21.38
CA HIS A 3 7.33 -22.56 20.10
C HIS A 3 5.81 -22.31 19.88
N LEU A 4 4.97 -23.29 20.24
CA LEU A 4 3.52 -23.17 20.12
C LEU A 4 2.97 -22.07 21.04
N LEU A 5 3.51 -21.97 22.25
CA LEU A 5 3.15 -20.91 23.19
C LEU A 5 3.51 -19.52 22.64
N LYS A 6 4.70 -19.38 22.03
CA LYS A 6 5.10 -18.13 21.34
C LYS A 6 4.18 -17.78 20.18
N GLN A 7 3.74 -18.77 19.40
CA GLN A 7 2.76 -18.57 18.33
C GLN A 7 1.41 -18.10 18.89
N GLN A 8 0.91 -18.69 19.97
CA GLN A 8 -0.33 -18.27 20.63
C GLN A 8 -0.25 -16.82 21.13
N VAL A 9 0.86 -16.44 21.76
CA VAL A 9 1.07 -15.05 22.22
C VAL A 9 1.05 -14.08 21.02
N ALA A 10 1.73 -14.42 19.92
CA ALA A 10 1.71 -13.61 18.71
C ALA A 10 0.30 -13.47 18.13
N THR A 11 -0.48 -14.57 18.09
CA THR A 11 -1.89 -14.54 17.66
C THR A 11 -2.73 -13.60 18.52
N SER A 12 -2.62 -13.70 19.85
CA SER A 12 -3.36 -12.81 20.76
C SER A 12 -3.02 -11.34 20.52
N LYS A 13 -1.74 -11.01 20.27
CA LYS A 13 -1.30 -9.64 19.97
C LYS A 13 -1.84 -9.12 18.65
N LEU A 14 -1.91 -9.96 17.61
CA LEU A 14 -2.49 -9.58 16.32
C LEU A 14 -3.99 -9.30 16.43
N VAL A 15 -4.72 -10.13 17.19
CA VAL A 15 -6.17 -9.92 17.45
C VAL A 15 -6.40 -8.62 18.23
N GLU A 16 -5.62 -8.41 19.30
CA GLU A 16 -5.68 -7.18 20.11
C GLU A 16 -5.40 -5.94 19.24
N PHE A 17 -4.33 -5.97 18.43
CA PHE A 17 -4.00 -4.88 17.51
C PHE A 17 -5.13 -4.58 16.53
N GLY A 18 -5.74 -5.60 15.93
CA GLY A 18 -6.88 -5.43 15.02
C GLY A 18 -8.06 -4.75 15.70
N ALA A 19 -8.45 -5.21 16.89
CA ALA A 19 -9.55 -4.63 17.66
C ALA A 19 -9.27 -3.17 18.07
N LEU A 20 -8.06 -2.88 18.58
CA LEU A 20 -7.66 -1.53 18.94
C LEU A 20 -7.62 -0.60 17.73
N ARG A 21 -7.20 -1.08 16.57
CA ARG A 21 -7.19 -0.28 15.34
C ARG A 21 -8.62 0.09 14.90
N HIS A 22 -9.57 -0.83 15.00
CA HIS A 22 -10.98 -0.55 14.74
C HIS A 22 -11.51 0.53 15.70
N VAL A 23 -11.28 0.37 17.00
CA VAL A 23 -11.72 1.35 18.02
C VAL A 23 -11.06 2.72 17.81
N ALA A 24 -9.76 2.77 17.54
CA ALA A 24 -9.04 4.02 17.30
C ALA A 24 -9.54 4.76 16.04
N ASN A 25 -9.90 4.00 15.01
CA ASN A 25 -10.55 4.57 13.83
C ASN A 25 -11.93 5.14 14.20
N ASP A 26 -12.80 4.36 14.84
CA ASP A 26 -14.14 4.83 15.22
C ASP A 26 -14.13 6.07 16.13
N ILE A 27 -13.12 6.22 17.00
CA ILE A 27 -12.93 7.41 17.84
C ILE A 27 -12.47 8.61 17.01
N GLY A 28 -11.58 8.40 16.02
CA GLY A 28 -11.11 9.46 15.11
C GLY A 28 -12.21 10.00 14.20
N HIS A 29 -13.24 9.21 13.91
CA HIS A 29 -14.37 9.57 13.05
C HIS A 29 -15.41 10.50 13.70
N ARG A 30 -15.17 10.99 14.93
CA ARG A 30 -16.05 11.96 15.62
C ARG A 30 -15.64 13.42 15.49
N ASP A 31 -14.43 13.74 15.01
CA ASP A 31 -13.94 15.14 14.97
C ASP A 31 -13.24 15.55 13.66
N ASN A 32 -13.19 14.70 12.62
CA ASN A 32 -12.64 15.11 11.32
C ASN A 32 -13.25 14.29 10.16
N ASP A 33 -13.76 15.01 9.15
CA ASP A 33 -14.18 14.52 7.82
C ASP A 33 -12.98 14.01 6.99
N HIS A 34 -12.15 13.13 7.56
CA HIS A 34 -10.98 12.55 6.91
C HIS A 34 -11.05 11.01 6.85
N GLN A 35 -12.17 10.51 6.33
CA GLN A 35 -12.24 9.14 5.77
C GLN A 35 -11.39 9.03 4.47
N GLU A 36 -10.75 10.11 4.01
CA GLU A 36 -9.94 10.15 2.78
C GLU A 36 -8.58 9.44 2.88
N ASN A 37 -7.98 9.30 4.07
CA ASN A 37 -6.54 9.01 4.15
C ASN A 37 -6.08 7.64 4.66
N GLN A 38 -6.99 6.74 5.00
CA GLN A 38 -6.61 5.32 5.21
C GLN A 38 -6.24 4.58 3.92
N LEU A 39 -6.49 5.18 2.75
CA LEU A 39 -6.41 4.50 1.45
C LEU A 39 -5.16 4.85 0.63
N ILE A 40 -4.38 5.84 1.06
CA ILE A 40 -3.11 6.18 0.41
C ILE A 40 -2.11 5.01 0.52
N VAL A 41 -2.20 4.17 1.56
CA VAL A 41 -1.27 3.03 1.78
C VAL A 41 -1.51 1.84 0.84
N GLN A 42 -2.49 1.89 -0.07
CA GLN A 42 -2.76 0.79 -0.98
C GLN A 42 -2.35 1.14 -2.42
N GLY A 43 -1.63 0.22 -3.08
CA GLY A 43 -1.21 0.21 -4.49
C GLY A 43 -0.49 1.46 -5.01
N GLN A 44 -1.21 2.56 -5.13
CA GLN A 44 -0.79 3.84 -5.69
C GLN A 44 0.15 4.61 -4.76
N GLY A 45 -0.12 4.71 -3.45
CA GLY A 45 0.82 5.38 -2.55
C GLY A 45 2.09 4.57 -2.31
N LYS A 46 2.02 3.22 -2.38
CA LYS A 46 3.23 2.38 -2.44
C LYS A 46 4.09 2.72 -3.65
N ILE A 47 3.48 2.94 -4.82
CA ILE A 47 4.20 3.38 -6.02
C ILE A 47 4.81 4.77 -5.83
N LEU A 48 4.07 5.72 -5.28
CA LEU A 48 4.59 7.07 -5.03
C LEU A 48 5.76 7.05 -4.03
N LEU A 49 5.64 6.31 -2.91
CA LEU A 49 6.70 6.15 -1.90
C LEU A 49 7.93 5.40 -2.46
N ALA A 50 7.72 4.36 -3.26
CA ALA A 50 8.82 3.65 -3.92
C ALA A 50 9.58 4.57 -4.89
N LEU A 51 8.85 5.42 -5.64
CA LEU A 51 9.46 6.42 -6.53
C LEU A 51 10.10 7.60 -5.78
N MET A 52 9.68 7.90 -4.55
CA MET A 52 10.37 8.86 -3.70
C MET A 52 11.74 8.34 -3.27
N THR A 53 11.83 7.04 -3.00
CA THR A 53 13.07 6.36 -2.61
C THR A 53 14.02 6.19 -3.79
N GLU A 54 13.48 5.76 -4.94
CA GLU A 54 14.24 5.61 -6.18
C GLU A 54 13.37 6.00 -7.38
N ASP A 55 13.64 7.18 -7.93
CA ASP A 55 12.89 7.75 -9.05
C ASP A 55 13.44 7.24 -10.39
N ASN A 56 12.68 7.43 -11.48
CA ASN A 56 13.10 7.07 -12.83
C ASN A 56 13.42 5.57 -13.01
N VAL A 57 12.52 4.72 -12.50
CA VAL A 57 12.68 3.25 -12.49
C VAL A 57 11.81 2.58 -13.54
N ALA A 58 12.20 1.37 -13.96
CA ALA A 58 11.37 0.58 -14.86
C ALA A 58 10.08 0.14 -14.16
N GLN A 59 8.95 0.20 -14.86
CA GLN A 59 7.65 -0.20 -14.30
C GLN A 59 7.63 -1.66 -13.80
N LYS A 60 8.42 -2.55 -14.41
CA LYS A 60 8.60 -3.92 -13.94
C LYS A 60 9.30 -3.96 -12.57
N GLN A 61 10.41 -3.22 -12.43
CA GLN A 61 11.12 -3.12 -11.16
C GLN A 61 10.25 -2.51 -10.07
N LEU A 62 9.41 -1.53 -10.45
CA LEU A 62 8.44 -0.95 -9.52
C LEU A 62 7.45 -2.00 -9.02
N ALA A 63 6.92 -2.85 -9.90
CA ALA A 63 6.02 -3.95 -9.55
C ALA A 63 6.65 -4.90 -8.52
N ASP A 64 7.91 -5.28 -8.75
CA ASP A 64 8.67 -6.13 -7.85
C ASP A 64 8.87 -5.46 -6.48
N LYS A 65 9.22 -4.16 -6.45
CA LYS A 65 9.44 -3.39 -5.21
C LYS A 65 8.18 -3.23 -4.35
N VAL A 66 7.01 -3.07 -4.97
CA VAL A 66 5.76 -2.85 -4.24
C VAL A 66 4.93 -4.12 -4.04
N ASN A 67 5.51 -5.28 -4.39
CA ASN A 67 4.88 -6.60 -4.36
C ASN A 67 3.51 -6.63 -5.05
N LEU A 68 3.46 -6.12 -6.28
CA LEU A 68 2.27 -6.10 -7.13
C LEU A 68 2.53 -6.85 -8.44
N THR A 69 1.49 -7.35 -9.08
CA THR A 69 1.64 -7.87 -10.44
C THR A 69 1.93 -6.74 -11.44
N ALA A 70 2.53 -7.09 -12.57
CA ALA A 70 2.80 -6.15 -13.66
C ALA A 70 1.52 -5.45 -14.17
N GLN A 71 0.39 -6.17 -14.19
CA GLN A 71 -0.89 -5.63 -14.62
C GLN A 71 -1.45 -4.61 -13.63
N SER A 72 -1.50 -4.94 -12.34
CA SER A 72 -1.97 -4.00 -11.31
C SER A 72 -1.08 -2.77 -11.23
N THR A 73 0.23 -2.96 -11.34
CA THR A 73 1.20 -1.85 -11.39
C THR A 73 0.94 -0.95 -12.60
N ALA A 74 0.68 -1.52 -13.78
CA ALA A 74 0.36 -0.74 -14.97
C ALA A 74 -0.90 0.10 -14.81
N GLU A 75 -1.95 -0.47 -14.23
CA GLU A 75 -3.21 0.23 -13.96
C GLU A 75 -3.03 1.35 -12.93
N PHE A 76 -2.27 1.11 -11.86
CA PHE A 76 -1.99 2.15 -10.88
C PHE A 76 -1.13 3.28 -11.44
N VAL A 77 -0.08 2.96 -12.22
CA VAL A 77 0.72 3.99 -12.88
C VAL A 77 -0.12 4.79 -13.88
N ARG A 78 -1.03 4.15 -14.64
CA ARG A 78 -1.98 4.86 -15.53
C ARG A 78 -2.85 5.84 -14.76
N LYS A 79 -3.41 5.43 -13.62
CA LYS A 79 -4.26 6.29 -12.77
C LYS A 79 -3.46 7.47 -12.20
N LEU A 80 -2.26 7.21 -11.69
CA LEU A 80 -1.36 8.26 -11.19
C LEU A 80 -0.94 9.24 -12.30
N GLU A 81 -0.71 8.76 -13.52
CA GLU A 81 -0.39 9.62 -14.66
C GLU A 81 -1.59 10.47 -15.09
N LYS A 82 -2.82 9.92 -15.09
CA LYS A 82 -4.05 10.70 -15.34
C LYS A 82 -4.21 11.85 -14.33
N ARG A 83 -3.79 11.62 -13.09
CA ARG A 83 -3.75 12.64 -12.01
C ARG A 83 -2.51 13.55 -12.09
N ARG A 84 -1.63 13.38 -13.08
CA ARG A 84 -0.38 14.13 -13.29
C ARG A 84 0.63 14.00 -12.13
N LEU A 85 0.59 12.90 -11.40
CA LEU A 85 1.50 12.61 -10.27
C LEU A 85 2.75 11.89 -10.72
N VAL A 86 2.66 11.13 -11.80
CA VAL A 86 3.79 10.44 -12.43
C VAL A 86 3.81 10.72 -13.92
N THR A 87 4.97 10.50 -14.54
CA THR A 87 5.14 10.46 -15.99
C THR A 87 5.60 9.07 -16.41
N ARG A 88 5.22 8.66 -17.62
CA ARG A 88 5.77 7.48 -18.27
C ARG A 88 6.52 7.86 -19.54
N LYS A 89 7.71 7.29 -19.70
CA LYS A 89 8.51 7.44 -20.92
C LYS A 89 9.05 6.08 -21.36
N LYS A 90 9.21 5.88 -22.66
CA LYS A 90 9.95 4.72 -23.15
C LYS A 90 11.43 4.92 -22.83
N SER A 91 12.09 3.85 -22.38
CA SER A 91 13.54 3.89 -22.20
C SER A 91 14.23 4.18 -23.52
N THR A 92 15.30 4.97 -23.46
CA THR A 92 16.16 5.25 -24.61
C THR A 92 17.02 4.04 -25.00
N ALA A 93 17.29 3.14 -24.04
CA ALA A 93 18.09 1.93 -24.26
C ALA A 93 17.25 0.73 -24.80
N ASP A 94 16.02 0.56 -24.32
CA ASP A 94 15.08 -0.45 -24.83
C ASP A 94 13.65 0.11 -24.85
N LYS A 95 13.09 0.35 -26.04
CA LYS A 95 11.74 0.92 -26.22
C LYS A 95 10.61 0.02 -25.69
N ARG A 96 10.90 -1.25 -25.39
CA ARG A 96 9.94 -2.15 -24.73
C ARG A 96 9.78 -1.82 -23.25
N VAL A 97 10.80 -1.21 -22.64
CA VAL A 97 10.78 -0.80 -21.24
C VAL A 97 10.09 0.55 -21.09
N THR A 98 9.12 0.61 -20.18
CA THR A 98 8.51 1.87 -19.72
C THR A 98 9.16 2.28 -18.41
N ILE A 99 9.70 3.49 -18.39
CA ILE A 99 10.25 4.15 -17.22
C ILE A 99 9.18 5.04 -16.62
N VAL A 100 9.09 5.03 -15.29
CA VAL A 100 8.13 5.80 -14.50
C VAL A 100 8.90 6.78 -13.62
N SER A 101 8.45 8.02 -13.58
CA SER A 101 9.06 9.06 -12.73
C SER A 101 8.01 9.91 -12.03
N LEU A 102 8.31 10.42 -10.84
CA LEU A 102 7.46 11.39 -10.14
C LEU A 102 7.45 12.74 -10.85
N THR A 103 6.30 13.41 -10.82
CA THR A 103 6.22 14.86 -11.09
C THR A 103 6.46 15.66 -9.81
N ALA A 104 6.59 16.98 -9.92
CA ALA A 104 6.61 17.87 -8.76
C ALA A 104 5.34 17.70 -7.91
N LEU A 105 4.16 17.61 -8.55
CA LEU A 105 2.89 17.37 -7.87
C LEU A 105 2.87 16.01 -7.17
N GLY A 106 3.37 14.96 -7.83
CA GLY A 106 3.49 13.62 -7.22
C GLY A 106 4.41 13.60 -6.01
N ARG A 107 5.52 14.34 -6.04
CA ARG A 107 6.41 14.50 -4.87
C ARG A 107 5.72 15.21 -3.72
N GLN A 108 4.93 16.25 -4.00
CA GLN A 108 4.18 16.96 -2.96
C GLN A 108 3.13 16.05 -2.31
N GLU A 109 2.34 15.34 -3.11
CA GLU A 109 1.32 14.42 -2.60
C GLU A 109 1.94 13.26 -1.79
N ALA A 110 3.06 12.72 -2.27
CA ALA A 110 3.78 11.68 -1.57
C ALA A 110 4.38 12.17 -0.24
N ASN A 111 4.85 13.42 -0.18
CA ASN A 111 5.30 14.05 1.07
C ASN A 111 4.14 14.33 2.04
N GLN A 112 2.97 14.76 1.55
CA GLN A 112 1.78 14.93 2.39
C GLN A 112 1.36 13.59 3.01
N SER A 113 1.47 12.50 2.25
CA SER A 113 1.21 11.14 2.72
C SER A 113 2.14 10.71 3.87
N LEU A 114 3.39 11.20 3.90
CA LEU A 114 4.32 10.96 5.00
C LEU A 114 3.95 11.74 6.27
N GLN A 115 3.18 12.83 6.17
CA GLN A 115 2.69 13.56 7.34
C GLN A 115 1.54 12.83 8.06
N GLU A 116 1.04 11.75 7.46
CA GLU A 116 -0.07 10.96 7.98
C GLU A 116 0.36 9.65 8.62
N ILE A 117 1.66 9.51 8.90
CA ILE A 117 2.17 8.35 9.65
C ILE A 117 1.38 8.27 10.96
N PRO A 118 0.65 7.16 11.19
CA PRO A 118 -0.15 7.02 12.38
C PRO A 118 0.71 7.20 13.64
N SER A 119 0.25 8.03 14.58
CA SER A 119 0.98 8.35 15.81
C SER A 119 1.36 7.11 16.63
N PHE A 120 0.59 6.03 16.52
CA PHE A 120 0.91 4.76 17.19
C PHE A 120 2.21 4.12 16.69
N LEU A 121 2.73 4.48 15.50
CA LEU A 121 4.04 4.01 15.01
C LEU A 121 5.20 4.84 15.54
N GLN A 122 4.95 6.07 16.05
CA GLN A 122 5.98 6.97 16.57
C GLN A 122 6.56 6.50 17.91
N VAL A 123 5.99 5.45 18.51
CA VAL A 123 6.48 4.85 19.75
C VAL A 123 7.63 3.85 19.52
N LEU A 124 7.95 3.53 18.26
CA LEU A 124 8.97 2.56 17.88
C LEU A 124 10.25 3.27 17.42
N SER A 125 11.41 2.69 17.75
CA SER A 125 12.70 3.12 17.19
C SER A 125 12.85 2.71 15.71
N ASP A 126 13.84 3.28 15.03
CA ASP A 126 14.16 2.91 13.63
C ASP A 126 14.45 1.40 13.51
N GLU A 127 15.20 0.81 14.45
CA GLU A 127 15.48 -0.62 14.47
C GLU A 127 14.22 -1.46 14.71
N GLU A 128 13.31 -1.01 15.57
CA GLU A 128 12.04 -1.69 15.84
C GLU A 128 11.09 -1.61 14.64
N LEU A 129 11.08 -0.48 13.92
CA LEU A 129 10.33 -0.31 12.68
C LEU A 129 10.84 -1.26 11.59
N ASP A 130 12.17 -1.37 11.42
CA ASP A 130 12.78 -2.31 10.47
C ASP A 130 12.44 -3.77 10.81
N GLN A 131 12.50 -4.12 12.10
CA GLN A 131 12.12 -5.45 12.58
C GLN A 131 10.64 -5.74 12.34
N LEU A 132 9.76 -4.80 12.69
CA LEU A 132 8.32 -4.93 12.49
C LEU A 132 7.98 -5.09 11.01
N ALA A 133 8.56 -4.26 10.15
CA ALA A 133 8.38 -4.33 8.70
C ALA A 133 8.83 -5.71 8.16
N GLY A 134 10.00 -6.19 8.58
CA GLY A 134 10.52 -7.50 8.19
C GLY A 134 9.65 -8.67 8.65
N LEU A 135 9.12 -8.62 9.88
CA LEU A 135 8.21 -9.65 10.41
C LEU A 135 6.86 -9.64 9.69
N LEU A 136 6.27 -8.46 9.49
CA LEU A 136 5.01 -8.31 8.75
C LEU A 136 5.16 -8.79 7.30
N SER A 137 6.28 -8.51 6.64
CA SER A 137 6.54 -9.04 5.29
C SER A 137 6.51 -10.56 5.27
N LYS A 138 7.23 -11.22 6.20
CA LYS A 138 7.26 -12.70 6.27
C LYS A 138 5.88 -13.30 6.54
N ILE A 139 5.10 -12.70 7.43
CA ILE A 139 3.73 -13.14 7.73
C ILE A 139 2.84 -12.97 6.50
N ASN A 140 2.92 -11.81 5.83
CA ASN A 140 2.15 -11.53 4.63
C ASN A 140 2.50 -12.51 3.50
N ASP A 141 3.77 -12.84 3.29
CA ASP A 141 4.20 -13.82 2.28
C ASP A 141 3.61 -15.21 2.56
N GLY A 142 3.58 -15.64 3.82
CA GLY A 142 2.92 -16.87 4.23
C GLY A 142 1.41 -16.86 3.96
N LEU A 143 0.73 -15.76 4.29
CA LEU A 143 -0.70 -15.58 3.99
C LEU A 143 -0.96 -15.52 2.48
N TYR A 144 -0.06 -14.91 1.71
CA TYR A 144 -0.14 -14.89 0.25
C TYR A 144 -0.04 -16.30 -0.34
N ALA A 145 0.84 -17.14 0.17
CA ALA A 145 0.91 -18.53 -0.25
C ALA A 145 -0.37 -19.29 0.12
N GLU A 146 -0.82 -19.20 1.37
CA GLU A 146 -1.99 -19.95 1.87
C GLU A 146 -3.27 -19.61 1.08
N ILE A 147 -3.54 -18.33 0.86
CA ILE A 147 -4.76 -17.93 0.17
C ILE A 147 -4.61 -18.14 -1.36
N GLY A 148 -3.40 -18.03 -1.91
CA GLY A 148 -3.12 -18.40 -3.31
C GLY A 148 -3.36 -19.88 -3.60
N ASP A 149 -2.97 -20.75 -2.67
CA ASP A 149 -3.21 -22.20 -2.73
C ASP A 149 -4.71 -22.52 -2.59
N ALA A 150 -5.43 -21.78 -1.74
CA ALA A 150 -6.85 -22.00 -1.48
C ALA A 150 -7.77 -21.45 -2.58
N ASP A 151 -7.42 -20.33 -3.21
CA ASP A 151 -8.18 -19.70 -4.28
C ASP A 151 -7.24 -19.04 -5.30
N PRO A 152 -6.96 -19.68 -6.45
CA PRO A 152 -6.14 -19.11 -7.51
C PRO A 152 -6.69 -17.78 -8.09
N THR A 153 -7.97 -17.48 -7.86
CA THR A 153 -8.61 -16.22 -8.25
C THR A 153 -8.58 -15.18 -7.14
N TRP A 154 -8.09 -15.50 -5.95
CA TRP A 154 -7.99 -14.56 -4.84
C TRP A 154 -7.15 -13.35 -5.22
N PHE A 155 -6.08 -13.49 -6.00
CA PHE A 155 -5.35 -12.31 -6.47
C PHE A 155 -6.26 -11.32 -7.20
N ASN A 156 -7.18 -11.82 -8.04
CA ASN A 156 -8.18 -11.00 -8.74
C ASN A 156 -9.24 -10.47 -7.78
N LYS A 157 -9.69 -11.25 -6.79
CA LYS A 157 -10.68 -10.81 -5.78
C LYS A 157 -10.10 -9.81 -4.78
N PHE A 158 -8.88 -10.00 -4.32
CA PHE A 158 -8.11 -9.05 -3.54
C PHE A 158 -7.94 -7.76 -4.34
N HIS A 159 -7.52 -7.86 -5.60
CA HIS A 159 -7.47 -6.71 -6.48
C HIS A 159 -8.83 -6.02 -6.65
N GLN A 160 -9.93 -6.78 -6.77
CA GLN A 160 -11.30 -6.25 -6.81
C GLN A 160 -11.76 -5.68 -5.47
N LEU A 161 -11.32 -6.20 -4.32
CA LEU A 161 -11.61 -5.64 -3.00
C LEU A 161 -10.90 -4.32 -2.82
N LEU A 162 -9.59 -4.27 -3.12
CA LEU A 162 -8.85 -3.02 -3.21
C LEU A 162 -9.57 -2.05 -4.17
N THR A 163 -9.91 -2.49 -5.38
CA THR A 163 -10.58 -1.70 -6.44
C THR A 163 -12.01 -1.27 -6.11
N SER A 164 -12.79 -2.07 -5.40
CA SER A 164 -14.18 -1.74 -5.03
C SER A 164 -14.25 -0.84 -3.81
N HIS A 165 -13.28 -0.93 -2.89
CA HIS A 165 -13.03 0.10 -1.90
C HIS A 165 -12.58 1.41 -2.58
N TYR A 166 -11.76 1.33 -3.64
CA TYR A 166 -11.41 2.51 -4.45
C TYR A 166 -12.61 3.13 -5.18
N LEU A 167 -13.49 2.33 -5.81
CA LEU A 167 -14.57 2.85 -6.68
C LEU A 167 -15.78 3.40 -5.93
N ARG A 168 -16.12 2.86 -4.76
CA ARG A 168 -17.25 3.37 -3.94
C ARG A 168 -17.01 4.79 -3.43
N GLN A 169 -15.76 5.24 -3.37
CA GLN A 169 -15.40 6.56 -2.85
C GLN A 169 -15.39 7.67 -3.91
N PHE A 170 -15.54 7.35 -5.21
CA PHE A 170 -15.59 8.37 -6.27
C PHE A 170 -17.02 8.70 -6.75
N HIS A 171 -18.02 7.85 -6.50
CA HIS A 171 -19.41 8.19 -6.85
C HIS A 171 -20.09 9.17 -5.87
N ALA A 172 -19.44 9.53 -4.76
CA ALA A 172 -19.92 10.56 -3.84
C ALA A 172 -19.51 12.00 -4.24
N GLY A 173 -18.72 12.16 -5.32
CA GLY A 173 -18.27 13.47 -5.83
C GLY A 173 -18.64 13.77 -7.29
N GLU A 174 -19.49 12.95 -7.92
CA GLU A 174 -20.00 13.16 -9.29
C GLU A 174 -21.55 13.23 -9.33
N GLN A 175 -22.17 13.70 -8.25
CA GLN A 175 -23.56 14.15 -8.28
C GLN A 175 -23.63 15.62 -7.86
N ASP A 176 -23.16 16.48 -8.77
CA ASP A 176 -23.70 17.82 -8.99
C ASP A 176 -24.36 17.83 -10.38
#